data_AF-A0A6V8NDF7-F1
#
_entry.id   AF-A0A6V8NDF7-F1
#
_cell.length_a   1.000
_cell.length_b   1.000
_cell.length_c   1.000
_cell.angle_alpha   90.00
_cell.angle_beta   90.00
_cell.angle_gamma   90.00
#
_symmetry.space_group_name_H-M   'P 1'
#
loop_
_entity.id
_entity.type
_entity.pdbx_description
1 polymer ?
#
loop_
_entity_poly.entity_id
_entity_poly.type
_entity_poly.pdbx_seq_one_letter_code
_entity_poly.pdbx_strand_id
1 'polypeptide(L)'
;MFQLNGALSSIEVAEPQVVSVHRCREALFLAPERRDRQMCEAFVLVVRDGGSDRVYPALYLPRNKESLVYEADPDRGPATAAETLQRGLDFLEDLGFRMENVNLGGNPALRSLVLGGIKVVQAPRPGAAARPSPPPAAAPQAAPPPKAPPAPQAAPAPATPGARPAEAAGVPLAELRQAQEKYQELARTSAGRIAQLEQELAQARAELAELKAARDQDQGAPEPDIDELALLREDYQALRSEYVLINDELTDRQSALQRLQSGFEKQRKADQEEIARLKASLLRLSAPPPETQRSAAAATAAGADPAGPSPQLATDSEPTFDEPVAFHLDPDLAAVPCSSTEEIVDLRSSFNAIRMTCGSAPAQNCNAYICGVQREGRREVYLAIHLTEDCRSLIYVPERQPVDAQGYERTLEGAIAFADVSGFILNLEPLGGGSVARARIFDRVPVLGLH
;
A
#
# COMPACT_ATOMS: atom_id res chain seq x y z
N MET A 1 26.49 0.76 -13.25
CA MET A 1 26.05 1.74 -12.24
C MET A 1 25.12 2.69 -12.95
N PHE A 2 24.06 3.14 -12.29
CA PHE A 2 23.12 4.10 -12.86
C PHE A 2 23.52 5.51 -12.41
N GLN A 3 23.51 6.46 -13.34
CA GLN A 3 23.85 7.86 -13.08
C GLN A 3 22.60 8.71 -13.29
N LEU A 4 22.41 9.72 -12.43
CA LEU A 4 21.29 10.65 -12.59
C LEU A 4 21.48 11.44 -13.89
N ASN A 5 20.53 11.32 -14.82
CA ASN A 5 20.47 12.17 -15.98
C ASN A 5 19.68 13.44 -15.64
N GLY A 6 20.39 14.49 -15.21
CA GLY A 6 19.80 15.78 -14.87
C GLY A 6 19.17 16.54 -16.06
N ALA A 7 19.33 16.07 -17.29
CA ALA A 7 18.67 16.65 -18.46
C ALA A 7 17.25 16.09 -18.67
N LEU A 8 16.89 14.97 -18.02
CA LEU A 8 15.60 14.32 -18.16
C LEU A 8 14.74 14.56 -16.91
N SER A 9 13.72 15.40 -17.03
CA SER A 9 12.68 15.56 -16.00
C SER A 9 11.55 14.53 -16.12
N SER A 10 11.49 13.81 -17.24
CA SER A 10 10.51 12.77 -17.56
C SER A 10 11.02 11.93 -18.73
N ILE A 11 10.53 10.71 -18.85
CA ILE A 11 10.83 9.81 -19.97
C ILE A 11 9.78 10.07 -21.06
N GLU A 12 10.18 10.77 -22.11
CA GLU A 12 9.33 11.02 -23.28
C GLU A 12 9.35 9.80 -24.20
N VAL A 13 8.26 9.03 -24.20
CA VAL A 13 8.18 7.77 -24.93
C VAL A 13 6.78 7.52 -25.46
N ALA A 14 6.67 7.10 -26.72
CA ALA A 14 5.38 6.70 -27.27
C ALA A 14 4.94 5.37 -26.62
N GLU A 15 3.65 5.23 -26.34
CA GLU A 15 3.09 4.00 -25.76
C GLU A 15 3.65 2.69 -26.35
N PRO A 16 3.71 2.47 -27.68
CA PRO A 16 4.17 1.20 -28.24
C PRO A 16 5.66 0.92 -28.02
N GLN A 17 6.45 1.93 -27.65
CA GLN A 17 7.88 1.77 -27.39
C GLN A 17 8.16 1.23 -25.99
N VAL A 18 7.23 1.30 -25.04
CA VAL A 18 7.45 0.78 -23.67
C VAL A 18 7.36 -0.74 -23.65
N VAL A 19 8.46 -1.45 -23.48
CA VAL A 19 8.50 -2.93 -23.52
C VAL A 19 7.98 -3.51 -22.20
N SER A 20 8.47 -3.02 -21.07
CA SER A 20 8.05 -3.46 -19.74
C SER A 20 8.16 -2.31 -18.73
N VAL A 21 7.37 -2.42 -17.66
CA VAL A 21 7.38 -1.50 -16.52
C VAL A 21 7.48 -2.33 -15.25
N HIS A 22 8.35 -1.90 -14.35
CA HIS A 22 8.36 -2.37 -12.97
C HIS A 22 8.06 -1.19 -12.05
N ARG A 23 7.23 -1.40 -11.02
CA ARG A 23 6.80 -0.36 -10.09
C ARG A 23 6.93 -0.87 -8.65
N CYS A 24 7.36 0.00 -7.74
CA CYS A 24 7.23 -0.28 -6.31
C CYS A 24 5.81 0.04 -5.82
N ARG A 25 5.18 -0.88 -5.08
CA ARG A 25 3.85 -0.65 -4.48
C ARG A 25 3.88 0.32 -3.31
N GLU A 26 4.99 0.35 -2.59
CA GLU A 26 5.16 1.13 -1.37
C GLU A 26 5.97 2.38 -1.66
N ALA A 27 5.51 3.52 -1.17
CA ALA A 27 6.28 4.74 -1.25
C ALA A 27 7.25 4.81 -0.06
N LEU A 28 8.51 5.15 -0.31
CA LEU A 28 9.56 5.16 0.71
C LEU A 28 10.07 6.57 0.98
N PHE A 29 10.42 6.86 2.22
CA PHE A 29 11.01 8.14 2.61
C PHE A 29 12.52 8.16 2.39
N LEU A 30 12.95 8.73 1.26
CA LEU A 30 14.36 8.84 0.87
C LEU A 30 14.78 10.30 0.73
N ALA A 31 16.09 10.54 0.84
CA ALA A 31 16.73 11.83 0.58
C ALA A 31 17.61 11.73 -0.67
N PRO A 32 17.03 11.58 -1.89
CA PRO A 32 17.81 11.34 -3.09
C PRO A 32 18.61 12.58 -3.48
N GLU A 33 19.89 12.40 -3.81
CA GLU A 33 20.71 13.41 -4.51
C GLU A 33 20.76 14.76 -3.78
N ARG A 34 20.98 14.71 -2.46
CA ARG A 34 21.06 15.88 -1.57
C ARG A 34 19.74 16.66 -1.42
N ARG A 35 18.60 16.08 -1.81
CA ARG A 35 17.27 16.63 -1.51
C ARG A 35 16.85 16.27 -0.08
N ASP A 36 15.90 17.02 0.45
CA ASP A 36 15.28 16.70 1.72
C ASP A 36 14.59 15.33 1.68
N ARG A 37 14.59 14.66 2.84
CA ARG A 37 13.91 13.38 3.02
C ARG A 37 12.42 13.56 2.74
N GLN A 38 11.91 12.81 1.77
CA GLN A 38 10.52 12.88 1.36
C GLN A 38 10.07 11.53 0.80
N MET A 39 8.75 11.37 0.70
CA MET A 39 8.15 10.19 0.09
C MET A 39 8.50 10.12 -1.40
N CYS A 40 8.94 8.96 -1.87
CA CYS A 40 9.35 8.69 -3.23
C CYS A 40 8.63 7.44 -3.75
N GLU A 41 8.18 7.49 -5.00
CA GLU A 41 7.73 6.31 -5.75
C GLU A 41 8.82 5.89 -6.74
N ALA A 42 9.01 4.59 -6.95
CA ALA A 42 10.07 4.08 -7.82
C ALA A 42 9.53 3.26 -9.00
N PHE A 43 10.17 3.43 -10.15
CA PHE A 43 9.82 2.79 -11.42
C PHE A 43 11.08 2.33 -12.15
N VAL A 44 11.01 1.21 -12.87
CA VAL A 44 12.01 0.85 -13.91
C VAL A 44 11.28 0.63 -15.21
N LEU A 45 11.68 1.33 -16.25
CA LEU A 45 11.07 1.24 -17.57
C LEU A 45 12.05 0.71 -18.58
N VAL A 46 11.61 -0.24 -19.40
CA VAL A 46 12.34 -0.69 -20.59
C VAL A 46 11.67 -0.06 -21.81
N VAL A 47 12.43 0.74 -22.55
CA VAL A 47 11.95 1.49 -23.72
C VAL A 47 12.73 1.06 -24.96
N ARG A 48 12.01 0.72 -26.02
CA ARG A 48 12.58 0.40 -27.34
C ARG A 48 12.71 1.67 -28.18
N ASP A 49 13.93 2.12 -28.38
CA ASP A 49 14.26 3.26 -29.22
C ASP A 49 15.25 2.87 -30.32
N GLY A 50 14.89 3.14 -31.58
CA GLY A 50 15.74 2.82 -32.74
C GLY A 50 16.16 1.34 -32.86
N GLY A 51 15.37 0.41 -32.31
CA GLY A 51 15.69 -1.03 -32.30
C GLY A 51 16.61 -1.48 -31.15
N SER A 52 16.99 -0.57 -30.25
CA SER A 52 17.71 -0.89 -29.01
C SER A 52 16.80 -0.71 -27.81
N ASP A 53 16.88 -1.64 -26.85
CA ASP A 53 16.13 -1.54 -25.60
C ASP A 53 16.97 -0.81 -24.55
N ARG A 54 16.47 0.33 -24.07
CA ARG A 54 17.08 1.17 -23.02
C ARG A 54 16.31 0.99 -21.71
N VAL A 55 17.03 1.03 -20.61
CA VAL A 55 16.47 0.84 -19.27
C VAL A 55 16.62 2.11 -18.46
N TYR A 56 15.52 2.56 -17.86
CA TYR A 56 15.43 3.80 -17.08
C TYR A 56 14.87 3.51 -15.68
N PRO A 57 15.72 3.36 -14.66
CA PRO A 57 15.28 3.52 -13.28
C PRO A 57 14.89 4.98 -13.03
N ALA A 58 13.77 5.20 -12.37
CA ALA A 58 13.27 6.54 -12.10
C ALA A 58 12.62 6.62 -10.73
N LEU A 59 12.80 7.76 -10.06
CA LEU A 59 12.13 8.11 -8.81
C LEU A 59 11.19 9.28 -9.07
N TYR A 60 9.95 9.19 -8.61
CA TYR A 60 8.99 10.30 -8.60
C TYR A 60 8.83 10.83 -7.18
N LEU A 61 8.97 12.15 -7.03
CA LEU A 61 8.86 12.86 -5.77
C LEU A 61 7.53 13.64 -5.78
N PRO A 62 6.47 13.16 -5.08
CA PRO A 62 5.14 13.77 -5.18
C PRO A 62 5.06 15.20 -4.62
N ARG A 63 5.91 15.53 -3.63
CA ARG A 63 5.89 16.82 -2.94
C ARG A 63 6.25 17.98 -3.88
N ASN A 64 7.25 17.80 -4.73
CA ASN A 64 7.72 18.79 -5.70
C ASN A 64 7.29 18.45 -7.14
N LYS A 65 6.60 17.32 -7.35
CA LYS A 65 6.20 16.80 -8.66
C LYS A 65 7.39 16.64 -9.62
N GLU A 66 8.55 16.29 -9.07
CA GLU A 66 9.79 16.11 -9.80
C GLU A 66 10.02 14.62 -10.09
N SER A 67 10.63 14.31 -11.24
CA SER A 67 11.13 12.96 -11.52
C SER A 67 12.65 12.99 -11.64
N LEU A 68 13.30 12.00 -11.04
CA LEU A 68 14.73 11.75 -11.14
C LEU A 68 14.91 10.52 -12.03
N VAL A 69 15.40 10.73 -13.25
CA VAL A 69 15.61 9.65 -14.23
C VAL A 69 17.08 9.29 -14.24
N TYR A 70 17.36 8.02 -14.05
CA TYR A 70 18.72 7.48 -14.09
C TYR A 70 18.95 6.74 -15.41
N GLU A 71 20.16 6.86 -15.94
CA GLU A 71 20.59 6.13 -17.14
C GLU A 71 21.75 5.21 -16.79
N ALA A 72 21.83 4.09 -17.51
CA ALA A 72 22.96 3.18 -17.39
C ALA A 72 24.22 3.87 -17.91
N ASP A 73 25.31 3.76 -17.15
CA ASP A 73 26.61 4.30 -17.52
C ASP A 73 27.09 3.73 -18.88
N PRO A 74 27.31 4.58 -19.90
CA PRO A 74 27.71 4.14 -21.24
C PRO A 74 29.09 3.48 -21.28
N ASP A 75 29.96 3.78 -20.30
CA ASP A 75 31.35 3.32 -20.31
C ASP A 75 31.49 1.84 -19.91
N ARG A 76 30.43 1.21 -19.42
CA ARG A 76 30.44 -0.20 -18.97
C ARG A 76 30.35 -1.25 -20.09
N GLY A 77 30.49 -0.85 -21.34
CA GLY A 77 30.43 -1.75 -22.50
C GLY A 77 29.01 -2.23 -22.81
N PRO A 78 28.83 -3.00 -23.90
CA PRO A 78 27.52 -3.45 -24.35
C PRO A 78 26.97 -4.51 -23.41
N ALA A 79 26.12 -4.11 -22.46
CA ALA A 79 25.29 -5.03 -21.70
C ALA A 79 24.02 -5.36 -22.48
N THR A 80 23.49 -6.57 -22.29
CA THR A 80 22.17 -6.88 -22.85
C THR A 80 21.08 -6.09 -22.13
N ALA A 81 19.92 -5.91 -22.78
CA ALA A 81 18.79 -5.23 -22.16
C ALA A 81 18.31 -5.93 -20.88
N ALA A 82 18.36 -7.26 -20.85
CA ALA A 82 18.01 -8.07 -19.68
C ALA A 82 18.99 -7.85 -18.51
N GLU A 83 20.30 -7.84 -18.78
CA GLU A 83 21.31 -7.53 -17.77
C GLU A 83 21.18 -6.10 -17.23
N THR A 84 20.89 -5.16 -18.12
CA THR A 84 20.69 -3.75 -17.74
C THR A 84 19.42 -3.58 -16.90
N LEU A 85 18.35 -4.32 -17.23
CA LEU A 85 17.12 -4.38 -16.45
C LEU A 85 17.39 -4.92 -15.05
N GLN A 86 18.07 -6.06 -14.94
CA GLN A 86 18.38 -6.66 -13.64
C GLN A 86 19.19 -5.70 -12.77
N ARG A 87 20.24 -5.07 -13.34
CA ARG A 87 21.02 -4.05 -12.62
C ARG A 87 20.17 -2.87 -12.16
N GLY A 88 19.14 -2.49 -12.93
CA GLY A 88 18.23 -1.40 -12.60
C GLY A 88 17.28 -1.75 -11.46
N LEU A 89 16.86 -3.02 -11.39
CA LEU A 89 16.10 -3.57 -10.27
C LEU A 89 16.98 -3.63 -9.02
N ASP A 90 18.16 -4.24 -9.12
CA ASP A 90 19.13 -4.34 -8.02
C ASP A 90 19.46 -2.93 -7.47
N PHE A 91 19.66 -1.94 -8.34
CA PHE A 91 19.92 -0.55 -7.95
C PHE A 91 18.80 0.07 -7.08
N LEU A 92 17.53 -0.19 -7.41
CA LEU A 92 16.41 0.32 -6.61
C LEU A 92 16.16 -0.52 -5.36
N GLU A 93 16.44 -1.82 -5.41
CA GLU A 93 16.39 -2.71 -4.24
C GLU A 93 17.45 -2.32 -3.19
N ASP A 94 18.64 -1.93 -3.63
CA ASP A 94 19.69 -1.37 -2.76
C ASP A 94 19.25 -0.06 -2.08
N LEU A 95 18.32 0.70 -2.70
CA LEU A 95 17.67 1.88 -2.11
C LEU A 95 16.50 1.52 -1.19
N GLY A 96 16.17 0.23 -1.07
CA GLY A 96 15.10 -0.31 -0.23
C GLY A 96 13.76 -0.52 -0.93
N PHE A 97 13.65 -0.23 -2.24
CA PHE A 97 12.39 -0.43 -2.97
C PHE A 97 12.17 -1.89 -3.33
N ARG A 98 10.94 -2.37 -3.17
CA ARG A 98 10.52 -3.70 -3.64
C ARG A 98 9.81 -3.57 -4.98
N MET A 99 10.45 -4.03 -6.06
CA MET A 99 9.97 -3.82 -7.42
C MET A 99 9.08 -4.98 -7.89
N GLU A 100 7.92 -4.66 -8.46
CA GLU A 100 7.05 -5.65 -9.09
C GLU A 100 6.86 -5.36 -10.58
N ASN A 101 6.75 -6.42 -11.39
CA ASN A 101 6.44 -6.27 -12.81
C ASN A 101 4.98 -5.84 -12.99
N VAL A 102 4.77 -4.76 -13.73
CA VAL A 102 3.45 -4.28 -14.12
C VAL A 102 3.11 -4.91 -15.46
N ASN A 103 2.08 -5.76 -15.48
CA ASN A 103 1.65 -6.43 -16.69
C ASN A 103 1.07 -5.41 -17.70
N LEU A 104 1.84 -5.10 -18.74
CA LEU A 104 1.40 -4.28 -19.88
C LEU A 104 0.73 -5.12 -20.98
N GLY A 105 0.67 -6.44 -20.82
CA GLY A 105 0.06 -7.38 -21.75
C GLY A 105 -1.46 -7.21 -21.74
N GLY A 106 -1.98 -6.40 -22.67
CA GLY A 106 -3.40 -6.14 -22.75
C GLY A 106 -3.79 -5.20 -23.89
N ASN A 107 -5.10 -4.96 -23.97
CA ASN A 107 -5.72 -3.97 -24.85
C ASN A 107 -4.95 -2.63 -24.80
N PRO A 108 -4.63 -1.99 -25.94
CA PRO A 108 -3.99 -0.67 -25.99
C PRO A 108 -4.63 0.36 -25.05
N ALA A 109 -5.95 0.32 -24.84
CA ALA A 109 -6.62 1.21 -23.91
C ALA A 109 -6.16 1.03 -22.45
N LEU A 110 -5.96 -0.22 -22.00
CA LEU A 110 -5.46 -0.51 -20.65
C LEU A 110 -4.00 -0.10 -20.50
N ARG A 111 -3.19 -0.32 -21.54
CA ARG A 111 -1.79 0.08 -21.55
C ARG A 111 -1.65 1.61 -21.50
N SER A 112 -2.39 2.34 -22.32
CA SER A 112 -2.55 3.81 -22.23
C SER A 112 -2.94 4.26 -20.82
N LEU A 113 -3.93 3.60 -20.20
CA LEU A 113 -4.40 3.94 -18.84
C LEU A 113 -3.30 3.71 -17.79
N VAL A 114 -2.61 2.57 -17.84
CA VAL A 114 -1.52 2.22 -16.92
C VAL A 114 -0.36 3.20 -17.08
N LEU A 115 0.09 3.44 -18.32
CA LEU A 115 1.19 4.38 -18.59
C LEU A 115 0.83 5.82 -18.21
N GLY A 116 -0.42 6.24 -18.40
CA GLY A 116 -0.91 7.56 -17.94
C GLY A 116 -0.93 7.71 -16.41
N GLY A 117 -0.96 6.60 -15.67
CA GLY A 117 -0.81 6.58 -14.22
C GLY A 117 0.64 6.78 -13.75
N ILE A 118 1.63 6.47 -14.59
CA ILE A 118 3.05 6.55 -14.26
C ILE A 118 3.54 7.98 -14.46
N LYS A 119 3.79 8.68 -13.34
CA LYS A 119 4.12 10.12 -13.36
C LYS A 119 5.46 10.46 -14.02
N VAL A 120 6.36 9.48 -14.15
CA VAL A 120 7.66 9.64 -14.81
C VAL A 120 7.58 9.49 -16.34
N VAL A 121 6.45 9.01 -16.88
CA VAL A 121 6.25 8.82 -18.33
C VAL A 121 5.46 10.00 -18.88
N GLN A 122 5.97 10.59 -19.96
CA GLN A 122 5.26 11.63 -20.69
C GLN A 122 5.07 11.22 -22.15
N ALA A 123 3.84 11.40 -22.64
CA ALA A 123 3.55 11.21 -24.07
C ALA A 123 4.36 12.24 -24.89
N PRO A 124 4.93 11.85 -26.04
CA PRO A 124 5.67 12.78 -26.89
C PRO A 124 4.79 13.98 -27.26
N ARG A 125 5.30 15.20 -27.08
CA ARG A 125 4.53 16.40 -27.46
C ARG A 125 4.28 16.39 -28.97
N PRO A 126 3.01 16.44 -29.42
CA PRO A 126 2.71 16.55 -30.85
C PRO A 126 3.30 17.85 -31.39
N GLY A 127 4.32 17.73 -32.26
CA GLY A 127 5.04 18.86 -32.84
C GLY A 127 6.49 19.03 -32.36
N ALA A 128 6.93 18.30 -31.33
CA ALA A 128 8.35 18.12 -31.06
C ALA A 128 8.90 17.13 -32.09
N ALA A 129 9.37 17.65 -33.23
CA ALA A 129 10.01 16.83 -34.25
C ALA A 129 11.11 15.99 -33.58
N ALA A 130 10.99 14.65 -33.71
CA ALA A 130 11.95 13.70 -33.17
C ALA A 130 13.36 14.20 -33.46
N ARG A 131 14.15 14.48 -32.41
CA ARG A 131 15.55 14.90 -32.58
C ARG A 131 16.21 13.84 -33.46
N PRO A 132 16.69 14.19 -34.66
CA PRO A 132 17.34 13.21 -35.52
C PRO A 132 18.56 12.68 -34.77
N SER A 133 18.62 11.36 -34.61
CA SER A 133 19.78 10.67 -34.08
C SER A 133 21.04 11.13 -34.83
N PRO A 134 22.17 11.39 -34.16
CA PRO A 134 23.37 11.84 -34.84
C PRO A 134 23.77 10.80 -35.91
N PRO A 135 24.03 11.22 -37.15
CA PRO A 135 24.42 10.30 -38.22
C PRO A 135 25.77 9.65 -37.90
N PRO A 136 25.99 8.39 -38.31
CA PRO A 136 27.26 7.70 -38.13
C PRO A 136 28.40 8.46 -38.85
N ALA A 137 29.51 8.62 -38.15
CA ALA A 137 30.65 9.45 -38.53
C ALA A 137 31.22 9.08 -39.92
N ALA A 138 31.24 10.06 -40.82
CA ALA A 138 32.11 10.08 -41.99
C ALA A 138 32.99 11.35 -41.92
N ALA A 139 34.24 11.18 -42.37
CA ALA A 139 35.41 12.02 -42.18
C ALA A 139 35.36 13.38 -42.96
N PRO A 140 36.37 14.27 -42.79
CA PRO A 140 36.22 15.73 -42.77
C PRO A 140 36.36 16.42 -44.13
N GLN A 141 35.67 17.56 -44.31
CA GLN A 141 36.12 18.60 -45.24
C GLN A 141 35.65 20.02 -44.84
N ALA A 142 36.67 20.86 -44.62
CA ALA A 142 36.84 22.29 -44.90
C ALA A 142 35.75 23.33 -44.52
N ALA A 143 36.20 24.29 -43.69
CA ALA A 143 35.61 25.59 -43.37
C ALA A 143 36.02 26.68 -44.43
N PRO A 144 35.66 27.98 -44.32
CA PRO A 144 34.49 28.70 -43.75
C PRO A 144 33.93 29.78 -44.76
N PRO A 145 33.48 30.99 -44.34
CA PRO A 145 32.12 31.54 -44.19
C PRO A 145 31.80 32.56 -45.36
N PRO A 146 30.85 33.55 -45.37
CA PRO A 146 30.06 34.19 -44.28
C PRO A 146 28.61 34.63 -44.61
N LYS A 147 27.86 35.06 -43.57
CA LYS A 147 27.15 36.36 -43.46
C LYS A 147 25.98 36.30 -42.47
N ALA A 148 26.08 37.13 -41.44
CA ALA A 148 24.93 37.58 -40.64
C ALA A 148 23.95 38.35 -41.52
N PRO A 149 22.64 38.29 -41.22
CA PRO A 149 21.91 39.52 -40.87
C PRO A 149 20.82 39.26 -39.79
N PRO A 150 19.93 40.21 -39.47
CA PRO A 150 20.02 41.07 -38.29
C PRO A 150 18.96 40.76 -37.22
N ALA A 151 19.11 41.41 -36.07
CA ALA A 151 18.17 41.41 -34.95
C ALA A 151 16.72 41.71 -35.34
N PRO A 152 15.73 40.96 -34.82
CA PRO A 152 14.34 41.36 -34.87
C PRO A 152 14.05 42.52 -33.91
N GLN A 153 13.35 43.49 -34.46
CA GLN A 153 12.92 44.74 -33.87
C GLN A 153 12.06 44.56 -32.62
N ALA A 154 12.21 45.52 -31.71
CA ALA A 154 11.31 45.76 -30.59
C ALA A 154 9.86 45.89 -31.07
N ALA A 155 8.99 45.06 -30.50
CA ALA A 155 7.55 45.21 -30.63
C ALA A 155 7.07 46.37 -29.73
N PRO A 156 6.07 47.15 -30.19
CA PRO A 156 5.63 48.39 -29.57
C PRO A 156 4.82 48.15 -28.29
N ALA A 157 4.92 49.13 -27.39
CA ALA A 157 4.10 49.25 -26.20
C ALA A 157 2.60 49.17 -26.52
N PRO A 158 1.81 48.39 -25.76
CA PRO A 158 0.36 48.49 -25.84
C PRO A 158 -0.10 49.80 -25.21
N ALA A 159 -0.90 50.51 -25.99
CA ALA A 159 -1.52 51.77 -25.68
C ALA A 159 -2.35 51.71 -24.39
N THR A 160 -2.25 52.82 -23.65
CA THR A 160 -3.12 53.27 -22.58
C THR A 160 -4.60 53.19 -22.99
N PRO A 161 -5.45 52.42 -22.29
CA PRO A 161 -6.89 52.60 -22.36
C PRO A 161 -7.32 53.43 -21.15
N GLY A 162 -7.79 54.64 -21.43
CA GLY A 162 -8.94 55.26 -20.76
C GLY A 162 -8.89 55.39 -19.25
N ALA A 163 -8.54 56.59 -18.80
CA ALA A 163 -9.03 57.14 -17.54
C ALA A 163 -10.55 56.88 -17.40
N ARG A 164 -10.92 56.01 -16.46
CA ARG A 164 -12.26 55.97 -15.87
C ARG A 164 -12.21 56.68 -14.52
N PRO A 165 -13.30 57.38 -14.13
CA PRO A 165 -13.29 58.23 -12.95
C PRO A 165 -13.10 57.40 -11.67
N ALA A 166 -12.29 57.96 -10.78
CA ALA A 166 -12.09 57.48 -9.43
C ALA A 166 -13.42 57.52 -8.64
N GLU A 167 -14.07 56.37 -8.53
CA GLU A 167 -14.93 56.08 -7.37
C GLU A 167 -14.02 55.49 -6.28
N ALA A 168 -13.38 56.39 -5.55
CA ALA A 168 -12.71 56.07 -4.30
C ALA A 168 -13.77 55.71 -3.26
N ALA A 169 -14.20 54.45 -3.28
CA ALA A 169 -14.82 53.82 -2.12
C ALA A 169 -13.75 53.83 -1.01
N GLY A 170 -13.84 54.80 -0.11
CA GLY A 170 -12.96 54.92 1.03
C GLY A 170 -13.06 53.66 1.88
N VAL A 171 -12.04 52.81 1.80
CA VAL A 171 -11.81 51.78 2.81
C VAL A 171 -11.73 52.52 4.14
N PRO A 172 -12.63 52.26 5.10
CA PRO A 172 -12.64 52.96 6.37
C PRO A 172 -11.25 52.87 7.01
N LEU A 173 -10.67 53.99 7.44
CA LEU A 173 -9.35 54.07 8.09
C LEU A 173 -9.19 53.03 9.23
N ALA A 174 -10.31 52.61 9.83
CA ALA A 174 -10.38 51.54 10.83
C ALA A 174 -9.98 50.16 10.29
N GLU A 175 -10.43 49.77 9.09
CA GLU A 175 -10.09 48.48 8.49
C GLU A 175 -8.60 48.39 8.13
N LEU A 176 -8.01 49.51 7.70
CA LEU A 176 -6.58 49.59 7.37
C LEU A 176 -5.69 49.45 8.62
N ARG A 177 -6.12 50.01 9.75
CA ARG A 177 -5.46 49.82 11.06
C ARG A 177 -5.57 48.37 11.54
N GLN A 178 -6.75 47.78 11.44
CA GLN A 178 -6.95 46.38 11.84
C GLN A 178 -6.14 45.41 10.97
N ALA A 179 -6.02 45.68 9.67
CA ALA A 179 -5.15 44.91 8.77
C ALA A 179 -3.66 45.06 9.15
N GLN A 180 -3.24 46.27 9.53
CA GLN A 180 -1.86 46.53 9.95
C GLN A 180 -1.52 45.83 11.26
N GLU A 181 -2.44 45.81 12.24
CA GLU A 181 -2.27 45.06 13.50
C GLU A 181 -2.17 43.56 13.26
N LYS A 182 -3.06 42.99 12.43
CA LYS A 182 -3.00 41.58 12.02
C LYS A 182 -1.69 41.24 11.32
N TYR A 183 -1.18 42.12 10.47
CA TYR A 183 0.09 41.92 9.80
C TYR A 183 1.28 41.96 10.78
N GLN A 184 1.24 42.85 11.77
CA GLN A 184 2.26 42.91 12.82
C GLN A 184 2.23 41.68 13.73
N GLU A 185 1.06 41.16 14.06
CA GLU A 185 0.90 39.93 14.84
C GLU A 185 1.39 38.69 14.07
N LEU A 186 1.06 38.62 12.77
CA LEU A 186 1.59 37.59 11.88
C LEU A 186 3.12 37.69 11.76
N ALA A 187 3.66 38.90 11.65
CA ALA A 187 5.11 39.10 11.58
C ALA A 187 5.80 38.64 12.88
N ARG A 188 5.23 38.95 14.05
CA ARG A 188 5.76 38.51 15.36
C ARG A 188 5.71 36.99 15.52
N THR A 189 4.59 36.36 15.16
CA THR A 189 4.45 34.89 15.22
C THR A 189 5.40 34.20 14.23
N SER A 190 5.55 34.74 13.02
CA SER A 190 6.51 34.21 12.04
C SER A 190 7.96 34.36 12.50
N ALA A 191 8.33 35.50 13.12
CA ALA A 191 9.68 35.72 13.61
C ALA A 191 10.03 34.75 14.75
N GLY A 192 9.08 34.49 15.66
CA GLY A 192 9.24 33.48 16.71
C GLY A 192 9.44 32.07 16.14
N ARG A 193 8.67 31.69 15.11
CA ARG A 193 8.82 30.37 14.47
C ARG A 193 10.15 30.23 13.72
N ILE A 194 10.62 31.30 13.07
CA ILE A 194 11.94 31.30 12.40
C ILE A 194 13.05 31.11 13.43
N ALA A 195 13.02 31.84 14.55
CA ALA A 195 14.02 31.69 15.61
C ALA A 195 14.04 30.28 16.22
N GLN A 196 12.86 29.67 16.41
CA GLN A 196 12.74 28.29 16.88
C GLN A 196 13.36 27.29 15.89
N LEU A 197 13.07 27.44 14.59
CA LEU A 197 13.63 26.57 13.55
C LEU A 197 15.16 26.72 13.42
N GLU A 198 15.68 27.94 13.58
CA GLU A 198 17.13 28.19 13.60
C GLU A 198 17.81 27.50 14.80
N GLN A 199 17.16 27.48 15.96
CA GLN A 199 17.64 26.76 17.14
C GLN A 199 17.65 25.24 16.93
N GLU A 200 16.57 24.67 16.37
CA GLU A 200 16.48 23.24 16.05
C GLU A 200 17.56 22.84 15.02
N LEU A 201 17.81 23.68 14.01
CA LEU A 201 18.85 23.43 13.00
C LEU A 201 20.26 23.47 13.61
N ALA A 202 20.51 24.36 14.57
CA ALA A 202 21.76 24.41 15.31
C ALA A 202 21.99 23.15 16.17
N GLN A 203 20.94 22.65 16.83
CA GLN A 203 20.99 21.41 17.62
C GLN A 203 21.27 20.20 16.73
N ALA A 204 20.53 20.03 15.63
CA ALA A 204 20.74 18.93 14.70
C ALA A 204 22.16 18.92 14.09
N ARG A 205 22.75 20.09 13.84
CA ARG A 205 24.15 20.20 13.38
C ARG A 205 25.16 19.77 14.44
N ALA A 206 24.89 20.05 15.71
CA ALA A 206 25.75 19.61 16.81
C ALA A 206 25.70 18.08 16.97
N GLU A 207 24.51 17.47 16.95
CA GLU A 207 24.35 16.01 17.02
C GLU A 207 25.04 15.30 15.85
N LEU A 208 24.93 15.84 14.63
CA LEU A 208 25.58 15.28 13.45
C LEU A 208 27.11 15.38 13.54
N ALA A 209 27.63 16.43 14.17
CA ALA A 209 29.06 16.57 14.43
C ALA A 209 29.55 15.55 15.47
N GLU A 210 28.78 15.31 16.54
CA GLU A 210 29.09 14.28 17.54
C GLU A 210 29.06 12.87 16.95
N LEU A 211 28.04 12.54 16.15
CA LEU A 211 27.95 11.24 15.48
C LEU A 211 29.09 11.01 14.48
N LYS A 212 29.54 12.05 13.78
CA LYS A 212 30.72 11.96 12.91
C LYS A 212 31.98 11.72 13.71
N ALA A 213 32.19 12.46 14.80
CA ALA A 213 33.33 12.26 15.68
C ALA A 213 33.35 10.85 16.30
N ALA A 214 32.19 10.31 16.69
CA ALA A 214 32.06 8.94 17.17
C ALA A 214 32.41 7.93 16.07
N ARG A 215 31.92 8.13 14.85
CA ARG A 215 32.25 7.26 13.70
C ARG A 215 33.74 7.30 13.35
N ASP A 216 34.35 8.47 13.36
CA ASP A 216 35.78 8.61 13.05
C ASP A 216 36.67 7.97 14.14
N GLN A 217 36.19 7.90 15.40
CA GLN A 217 36.85 7.12 16.45
C GLN A 217 36.67 5.61 16.27
N ASP A 218 35.53 5.16 15.75
CA ASP A 218 35.21 3.75 15.56
C ASP A 218 35.81 3.16 14.25
N GLN A 219 36.15 4.02 13.27
CA GLN A 219 36.88 3.63 12.05
C GLN A 219 38.34 3.17 12.30
N GLY A 220 38.81 3.18 13.55
CA GLY A 220 40.02 2.47 13.98
C GLY A 220 39.82 0.97 14.23
N ALA A 221 38.58 0.46 14.19
CA ALA A 221 38.32 -0.96 14.23
C ALA A 221 38.78 -1.63 12.92
N PRO A 222 39.45 -2.79 12.97
CA PRO A 222 39.92 -3.48 11.78
C PRO A 222 38.71 -3.74 10.85
N GLU A 223 38.88 -3.43 9.56
CA GLU A 223 37.91 -3.85 8.55
C GLU A 223 37.61 -5.34 8.76
N PRO A 224 36.33 -5.76 8.74
CA PRO A 224 35.99 -7.17 8.83
C PRO A 224 36.79 -7.91 7.76
N ASP A 225 37.46 -8.97 8.20
CA ASP A 225 38.42 -9.72 7.39
C ASP A 225 37.75 -10.05 6.05
N ILE A 226 38.41 -9.76 4.93
CA ILE A 226 37.84 -9.91 3.59
C ILE A 226 37.38 -11.37 3.38
N ASP A 227 38.06 -12.31 4.04
CA ASP A 227 37.73 -13.72 4.06
C ASP A 227 36.42 -14.02 4.82
N GLU A 228 36.12 -13.29 5.91
CA GLU A 228 34.85 -13.42 6.65
C GLU A 228 33.67 -12.90 5.82
N LEU A 229 33.86 -11.80 5.09
CA LEU A 229 32.85 -11.29 4.14
C LEU A 229 32.62 -12.23 2.95
N ALA A 230 33.66 -12.93 2.50
CA ALA A 230 33.54 -13.93 1.44
C ALA A 230 32.74 -15.15 1.89
N LEU A 231 33.02 -15.67 3.10
CA LEU A 231 32.24 -16.74 3.74
C LEU A 231 30.78 -16.35 3.93
N LEU A 232 30.51 -15.16 4.48
CA LEU A 232 29.14 -14.68 4.70
C LEU A 232 28.37 -14.54 3.39
N ARG A 233 29.05 -14.17 2.29
CA ARG A 233 28.45 -14.08 0.97
C ARG A 233 28.08 -15.46 0.40
N GLU A 234 28.90 -16.47 0.63
CA GLU A 234 28.62 -17.84 0.20
C GLU A 234 27.43 -18.42 0.98
N ASP A 235 27.40 -18.24 2.30
CA ASP A 235 26.28 -18.62 3.15
C ASP A 235 24.97 -17.91 2.73
N TYR A 236 25.04 -16.62 2.41
CA TYR A 236 23.89 -15.88 1.91
C TYR A 236 23.39 -16.40 0.56
N GLN A 237 24.29 -16.81 -0.34
CA GLN A 237 23.92 -17.41 -1.62
C GLN A 237 23.27 -18.78 -1.44
N ALA A 238 23.81 -19.61 -0.55
CA ALA A 238 23.22 -20.90 -0.18
C ALA A 238 21.81 -20.71 0.39
N LEU A 239 21.64 -19.81 1.36
CA LEU A 239 20.34 -19.51 1.97
C LEU A 239 19.34 -18.96 0.94
N ARG A 240 19.79 -18.10 0.02
CA ARG A 240 18.96 -17.60 -1.07
C ARG A 240 18.49 -18.73 -1.99
N SER A 241 19.35 -19.69 -2.32
CA SER A 241 18.97 -20.85 -3.15
C SER A 241 17.94 -21.74 -2.46
N GLU A 242 18.09 -21.97 -1.15
CA GLU A 242 17.14 -22.75 -0.35
C GLU A 242 15.78 -22.07 -0.28
N TYR A 243 15.76 -20.74 -0.12
CA TYR A 243 14.54 -19.95 -0.15
C TYR A 243 13.78 -20.05 -1.48
N VAL A 244 14.49 -20.10 -2.62
CA VAL A 244 13.86 -20.30 -3.93
C VAL A 244 13.19 -21.68 -4.01
N LEU A 245 13.87 -22.74 -3.56
CA LEU A 245 13.32 -24.10 -3.56
C LEU A 245 12.06 -24.20 -2.67
N ILE A 246 12.07 -23.58 -1.49
CA ILE A 246 10.93 -23.56 -0.58
C ILE A 246 9.73 -22.83 -1.22
N ASN A 247 9.98 -21.72 -1.93
CA ASN A 247 8.91 -20.99 -2.60
C ASN A 247 8.32 -21.75 -3.79
N ASP A 248 9.15 -22.47 -4.55
CA ASP A 248 8.68 -23.35 -5.62
C ASP A 248 7.79 -24.47 -5.03
N GLU A 249 8.22 -25.09 -3.93
CA GLU A 249 7.42 -26.11 -3.23
C GLU A 249 6.09 -25.54 -2.68
N LEU A 250 6.11 -24.33 -2.12
CA LEU A 250 4.89 -23.65 -1.68
C LEU A 250 3.93 -23.38 -2.84
N THR A 251 4.46 -22.96 -3.99
CA THR A 251 3.67 -22.71 -5.20
C THR A 251 3.04 -23.99 -5.72
N ASP A 252 3.77 -25.10 -5.71
CA ASP A 252 3.27 -26.42 -6.08
C ASP A 252 2.17 -26.90 -5.11
N ARG A 253 2.37 -26.72 -3.79
CA ARG A 253 1.35 -27.06 -2.78
C ARG A 253 0.10 -26.22 -2.92
N GLN A 254 0.22 -24.91 -3.19
CA GLN A 254 -0.92 -24.04 -3.46
C GLN A 254 -1.71 -24.49 -4.69
N SER A 255 -1.00 -24.82 -5.78
CA SER A 255 -1.61 -25.36 -6.99
C SER A 255 -2.33 -26.69 -6.74
N ALA A 256 -1.77 -27.56 -5.91
CA ALA A 256 -2.40 -28.82 -5.50
C ALA A 256 -3.66 -28.60 -4.66
N LEU A 257 -3.63 -27.68 -3.69
CA LEU A 257 -4.80 -27.30 -2.90
C LEU A 257 -5.91 -26.71 -3.76
N GLN A 258 -5.57 -25.86 -4.73
CA GLN A 258 -6.54 -25.28 -5.65
C GLN A 258 -7.21 -26.36 -6.53
N ARG A 259 -6.44 -27.37 -6.98
CA ARG A 259 -7.01 -28.53 -7.70
C ARG A 259 -7.97 -29.32 -6.82
N LEU A 260 -7.61 -29.58 -5.56
CA LEU A 260 -8.47 -30.27 -4.60
C LEU A 260 -9.76 -29.48 -4.33
N GLN A 261 -9.68 -28.18 -4.10
CA GLN A 261 -10.84 -27.30 -3.94
C GLN A 261 -11.77 -27.36 -5.16
N SER A 262 -11.23 -27.27 -6.37
CA SER A 262 -12.02 -27.41 -7.60
C SER A 262 -12.67 -28.79 -7.73
N GLY A 263 -12.03 -29.83 -7.19
CA GLY A 263 -12.58 -31.18 -7.11
C GLY A 263 -13.76 -31.27 -6.15
N PHE A 264 -13.63 -30.71 -4.94
CA PHE A 264 -14.72 -30.64 -3.96
C PHE A 264 -15.91 -29.84 -4.47
N GLU A 265 -15.69 -28.73 -5.18
CA GLU A 265 -16.79 -27.96 -5.77
C GLU A 265 -17.55 -28.74 -6.85
N LYS A 266 -16.83 -29.48 -7.71
CA LYS A 266 -17.45 -30.36 -8.70
C LYS A 266 -18.27 -31.46 -8.03
N GLN A 267 -17.73 -32.09 -6.99
CA GLN A 267 -18.45 -33.11 -6.23
C GLN A 267 -19.70 -32.53 -5.57
N ARG A 268 -19.59 -31.37 -4.91
CA ARG A 268 -20.71 -30.69 -4.26
C ARG A 268 -21.83 -30.35 -5.26
N LYS A 269 -21.48 -29.94 -6.49
CA LYS A 269 -22.47 -29.71 -7.56
C LYS A 269 -23.14 -31.01 -8.00
N ALA A 270 -22.39 -32.09 -8.19
CA ALA A 270 -22.94 -33.40 -8.53
C ALA A 270 -23.91 -33.91 -7.45
N ASP A 271 -23.51 -33.80 -6.17
CA ASP A 271 -24.35 -34.19 -5.03
C ASP A 271 -25.63 -33.33 -4.96
N GLN A 272 -25.53 -32.01 -5.22
CA GLN A 272 -26.68 -31.11 -5.28
C GLN A 272 -27.67 -31.48 -6.41
N GLU A 273 -27.16 -31.85 -7.58
CA GLU A 273 -27.98 -32.31 -8.71
C GLU A 273 -28.67 -33.64 -8.39
N GLU A 274 -27.98 -34.57 -7.72
CA GLU A 274 -28.56 -35.84 -7.27
C GLU A 274 -29.66 -35.61 -6.22
N ILE A 275 -29.40 -34.74 -5.23
CA ILE A 275 -30.41 -34.35 -4.22
C ILE A 275 -31.64 -33.73 -4.90
N ALA A 276 -31.44 -32.84 -5.89
CA ALA A 276 -32.55 -32.23 -6.63
C ALA A 276 -33.35 -33.28 -7.41
N ARG A 277 -32.68 -34.26 -8.03
CA ARG A 277 -33.32 -35.36 -8.76
C ARG A 277 -34.12 -36.28 -7.83
N LEU A 278 -33.57 -36.61 -6.67
CA LEU A 278 -34.25 -37.41 -5.64
C LEU A 278 -35.48 -36.67 -5.11
N LYS A 279 -35.37 -35.38 -4.79
CA LYS A 279 -36.50 -34.53 -4.39
C LYS A 279 -37.61 -34.48 -5.44
N ALA A 280 -37.26 -34.32 -6.73
CA ALA A 280 -38.23 -34.31 -7.81
C ALA A 280 -38.95 -35.67 -7.97
N SER A 281 -38.22 -36.77 -7.77
CA SER A 281 -38.81 -38.13 -7.80
C SER A 281 -39.75 -38.35 -6.62
N LEU A 282 -39.38 -37.88 -5.43
CA LEU A 282 -40.20 -37.96 -4.23
C LEU A 282 -41.50 -37.15 -4.38
N LEU A 283 -41.43 -35.94 -4.94
CA LEU A 283 -42.60 -35.12 -5.27
C LEU A 283 -43.55 -35.82 -6.26
N ARG A 284 -43.02 -36.53 -7.26
CA ARG A 284 -43.84 -37.30 -8.21
C ARG A 284 -44.55 -38.48 -7.55
N LEU A 285 -43.89 -39.15 -6.60
CA LEU A 285 -44.47 -40.28 -5.85
C LEU A 285 -45.48 -39.81 -4.80
N SER A 286 -45.29 -38.61 -4.23
CA SER A 286 -46.21 -38.00 -3.26
C SER A 286 -47.42 -37.30 -3.89
N ALA A 287 -47.41 -37.07 -5.21
CA ALA A 287 -48.57 -36.49 -5.89
C ALA A 287 -49.73 -37.50 -5.86
N PRO A 288 -50.90 -37.13 -5.29
CA PRO A 288 -52.05 -38.02 -5.26
C PRO A 288 -52.46 -38.38 -6.71
N PRO A 289 -52.88 -39.63 -6.97
CA PRO A 289 -53.43 -39.98 -8.27
C PRO A 289 -54.61 -39.05 -8.58
N PRO A 290 -54.81 -38.63 -9.84
CA PRO A 290 -55.94 -37.79 -10.22
C PRO A 290 -57.24 -38.58 -10.09
N GLU A 291 -57.77 -38.67 -8.88
CA GLU A 291 -59.12 -39.15 -8.62
C GLU A 291 -60.11 -38.05 -8.98
N THR A 292 -60.71 -38.26 -10.15
CA THR A 292 -62.07 -37.91 -10.54
C THR A 292 -62.86 -37.11 -9.49
N GLN A 293 -62.94 -35.80 -9.70
CA GLN A 293 -63.93 -34.94 -9.07
C GLN A 293 -65.34 -35.46 -9.40
N ARG A 294 -65.99 -36.13 -8.45
CA ARG A 294 -67.46 -36.11 -8.35
C ARG A 294 -67.93 -36.34 -6.91
N SER A 295 -68.46 -35.24 -6.37
CA SER A 295 -69.58 -35.15 -5.42
C SER A 295 -69.31 -35.19 -3.92
N ALA A 296 -70.11 -34.36 -3.24
CA ALA A 296 -70.37 -34.18 -1.80
C ALA A 296 -69.27 -33.40 -1.04
N ALA A 297 -69.42 -32.12 -0.68
CA ALA A 297 -70.50 -31.41 0.02
C ALA A 297 -70.81 -31.96 1.43
N ALA A 298 -70.61 -31.06 2.41
CA ALA A 298 -71.15 -31.02 3.77
C ALA A 298 -70.49 -31.88 4.88
N ALA A 299 -69.84 -31.21 5.85
CA ALA A 299 -70.22 -31.16 7.28
C ALA A 299 -68.99 -30.79 8.14
N THR A 300 -68.87 -29.55 8.66
CA THR A 300 -69.21 -29.09 10.02
C THR A 300 -68.48 -29.75 11.21
N ALA A 301 -67.90 -28.86 12.03
CA ALA A 301 -67.89 -28.83 13.50
C ALA A 301 -66.80 -29.58 14.31
N ALA A 302 -65.94 -28.76 14.92
CA ALA A 302 -65.77 -28.54 16.38
C ALA A 302 -65.30 -29.66 17.33
N GLY A 303 -64.36 -29.26 18.20
CA GLY A 303 -63.97 -29.88 19.48
C GLY A 303 -62.71 -30.74 19.37
N ALA A 304 -61.77 -30.79 20.31
CA ALA A 304 -61.58 -30.13 21.59
C ALA A 304 -60.13 -30.45 22.04
N ASP A 305 -59.49 -29.52 22.75
CA ASP A 305 -58.32 -29.80 23.61
C ASP A 305 -58.72 -30.80 24.73
N PRO A 306 -57.81 -31.65 25.26
CA PRO A 306 -56.83 -31.12 26.22
C PRO A 306 -55.48 -31.85 26.35
N ALA A 307 -54.47 -31.06 26.76
CA ALA A 307 -53.48 -31.32 27.81
C ALA A 307 -52.89 -32.73 27.95
N GLY A 308 -51.64 -32.89 27.49
CA GLY A 308 -50.71 -33.95 27.89
C GLY A 308 -49.44 -33.34 28.49
N PRO A 309 -48.94 -33.82 29.64
CA PRO A 309 -47.76 -33.26 30.30
C PRO A 309 -46.49 -33.66 29.55
N SER A 310 -45.73 -32.67 29.08
CA SER A 310 -44.43 -32.86 28.47
C SER A 310 -43.42 -33.32 29.55
N PRO A 311 -42.71 -34.45 29.36
CA PRO A 311 -41.63 -34.82 30.24
C PRO A 311 -40.43 -33.89 29.96
N GLN A 312 -40.07 -33.06 30.93
CA GLN A 312 -38.79 -32.37 30.97
C GLN A 312 -37.70 -33.41 31.20
N LEU A 313 -37.20 -34.01 30.12
CA LEU A 313 -35.86 -34.59 30.12
C LEU A 313 -34.89 -33.42 30.31
N ALA A 314 -34.28 -33.35 31.49
CA ALA A 314 -33.03 -32.64 31.67
C ALA A 314 -32.00 -33.31 30.75
N THR A 315 -31.90 -32.80 29.53
CA THR A 315 -30.72 -33.01 28.71
C THR A 315 -29.62 -32.23 29.41
N ASP A 316 -28.68 -32.96 30.03
CA ASP A 316 -27.32 -32.46 30.19
C ASP A 316 -26.84 -32.06 28.79
N SER A 317 -27.07 -30.79 28.46
CA SER A 317 -26.57 -30.19 27.24
C SER A 317 -25.07 -30.15 27.38
N GLU A 318 -24.42 -31.20 26.88
CA GLU A 318 -23.00 -31.11 26.56
C GLU A 318 -22.78 -29.80 25.81
N PRO A 319 -21.80 -28.98 26.23
CA PRO A 319 -21.60 -27.66 25.64
C PRO A 319 -21.46 -27.85 24.14
N THR A 320 -22.49 -27.43 23.40
CA THR A 320 -22.50 -27.42 21.96
C THR A 320 -21.36 -26.52 21.52
N PHE A 321 -20.25 -27.14 21.13
CA PHE A 321 -19.17 -26.50 20.41
C PHE A 321 -19.80 -25.78 19.21
N ASP A 322 -19.60 -24.46 19.12
CA ASP A 322 -19.93 -23.55 17.99
C ASP A 322 -20.91 -22.40 18.29
N GLU A 323 -21.00 -21.91 19.54
CA GLU A 323 -21.46 -20.52 19.69
C GLU A 323 -20.35 -19.56 19.21
N PRO A 324 -20.65 -18.65 18.25
CA PRO A 324 -19.68 -17.70 17.74
C PRO A 324 -19.26 -16.73 18.85
N VAL A 325 -17.96 -16.44 18.94
CA VAL A 325 -17.43 -15.50 19.94
C VAL A 325 -17.95 -14.09 19.64
N ALA A 326 -18.71 -13.53 20.58
CA ALA A 326 -19.24 -12.18 20.47
C ALA A 326 -18.20 -11.13 20.88
N PHE A 327 -18.09 -10.07 20.09
CA PHE A 327 -17.24 -8.90 20.36
C PHE A 327 -18.10 -7.68 20.66
N HIS A 328 -17.71 -6.92 21.68
CA HIS A 328 -18.39 -5.69 22.07
C HIS A 328 -17.40 -4.52 22.10
N LEU A 329 -17.88 -3.33 21.78
CA LEU A 329 -17.08 -2.11 21.84
C LEU A 329 -16.82 -1.75 23.30
N ASP A 330 -15.55 -1.59 23.66
CA ASP A 330 -15.12 -1.06 24.95
C ASP A 330 -14.84 0.46 24.80
N PRO A 331 -15.71 1.34 25.34
CA PRO A 331 -15.55 2.78 25.20
C PRO A 331 -14.41 3.35 26.04
N ASP A 332 -13.92 2.61 27.03
CA ASP A 332 -12.87 3.08 27.95
C ASP A 332 -11.46 2.84 27.38
N LEU A 333 -11.35 2.02 26.33
CA LEU A 333 -10.10 1.73 25.63
C LEU A 333 -9.96 2.60 24.37
N ALA A 334 -9.04 3.57 24.41
CA ALA A 334 -8.66 4.36 23.23
C ALA A 334 -7.60 3.68 22.34
N ALA A 335 -6.90 2.68 22.88
CA ALA A 335 -5.87 1.91 22.21
C ALA A 335 -5.78 0.51 22.83
N VAL A 336 -5.16 -0.44 22.11
CA VAL A 336 -4.88 -1.77 22.64
C VAL A 336 -3.85 -1.65 23.76
N PRO A 337 -4.15 -2.11 24.98
CA PRO A 337 -3.24 -1.97 26.12
C PRO A 337 -2.06 -2.92 25.95
N CYS A 338 -0.87 -2.38 25.65
CA CYS A 338 0.39 -3.13 25.60
C CYS A 338 1.52 -2.29 26.22
N SER A 339 2.32 -2.89 27.09
CA SER A 339 3.42 -2.18 27.77
C SER A 339 4.73 -2.26 26.98
N SER A 340 4.86 -3.25 26.11
CA SER A 340 6.02 -3.41 25.25
C SER A 340 5.64 -4.03 23.91
N THR A 341 6.51 -3.83 22.93
CA THR A 341 6.38 -4.41 21.60
C THR A 341 6.51 -5.94 21.63
N GLU A 342 7.12 -6.52 22.67
CA GLU A 342 7.31 -7.97 22.84
C GLU A 342 6.04 -8.69 23.31
N GLU A 343 5.14 -7.97 23.99
CA GLU A 343 3.84 -8.52 24.43
C GLU A 343 2.95 -8.91 23.25
N ILE A 344 3.13 -8.31 22.07
CA ILE A 344 2.31 -8.62 20.89
C ILE A 344 2.75 -9.96 20.29
N VAL A 345 1.92 -10.99 20.36
CA VAL A 345 2.25 -12.33 19.82
C VAL A 345 1.65 -12.60 18.45
N ASP A 346 0.56 -11.91 18.11
CA ASP A 346 -0.10 -11.99 16.80
C ASP A 346 -0.56 -10.59 16.41
N LEU A 347 -0.35 -10.24 15.15
CA LEU A 347 -0.84 -8.99 14.60
C LEU A 347 -1.38 -9.28 13.20
N ARG A 348 -2.64 -8.92 12.99
CA ARG A 348 -3.25 -8.93 11.67
C ARG A 348 -3.70 -7.53 11.32
N SER A 349 -3.46 -7.12 10.09
CA SER A 349 -3.85 -5.80 9.58
C SER A 349 -4.78 -5.96 8.38
N SER A 350 -5.73 -5.05 8.20
CA SER A 350 -6.57 -5.04 7.01
C SER A 350 -5.78 -4.55 5.80
N PHE A 351 -5.82 -5.31 4.72
CA PHE A 351 -5.24 -4.91 3.43
C PHE A 351 -6.08 -3.85 2.72
N ASN A 352 -7.38 -3.84 2.97
CA ASN A 352 -8.32 -2.86 2.42
C ASN A 352 -8.78 -1.87 3.50
N ALA A 353 -8.94 -0.60 3.08
CA ALA A 353 -9.71 0.36 3.83
C ALA A 353 -11.18 0.25 3.42
N ILE A 354 -12.10 0.20 4.38
CA ILE A 354 -13.53 0.23 4.10
C ILE A 354 -14.15 1.50 4.65
N ARG A 355 -15.24 1.94 4.03
CA ARG A 355 -15.99 3.10 4.49
C ARG A 355 -17.15 2.63 5.36
N MET A 356 -17.10 2.92 6.65
CA MET A 356 -18.14 2.52 7.59
C MET A 356 -18.61 3.68 8.46
N THR A 357 -19.84 3.55 8.96
CA THR A 357 -20.42 4.49 9.93
C THR A 357 -20.28 3.87 11.31
N CYS A 358 -19.50 4.50 12.19
CA CYS A 358 -19.30 4.01 13.55
C CYS A 358 -20.07 4.89 14.54
N GLY A 359 -21.12 4.33 15.14
CA GLY A 359 -21.97 5.07 16.07
C GLY A 359 -22.68 6.25 15.39
N SER A 360 -22.54 7.45 15.96
CA SER A 360 -23.14 8.68 15.41
C SER A 360 -22.20 9.47 14.49
N ALA A 361 -20.96 9.02 14.29
CA ALA A 361 -20.01 9.69 13.41
C ALA A 361 -20.37 9.47 11.93
N PRO A 362 -20.07 10.42 11.03
CA PRO A 362 -20.28 10.23 9.60
C PRO A 362 -19.45 9.05 9.06
N ALA A 363 -19.88 8.51 7.92
CA ALA A 363 -19.18 7.42 7.25
C ALA A 363 -17.79 7.87 6.78
N GLN A 364 -16.74 7.25 7.33
CA GLN A 364 -15.34 7.56 7.05
C GLN A 364 -14.56 6.29 6.71
N ASN A 365 -13.35 6.46 6.17
CA ASN A 365 -12.46 5.34 5.89
C ASN A 365 -11.89 4.76 7.19
N CYS A 366 -11.82 3.43 7.24
CA CYS A 366 -11.38 2.69 8.42
C CYS A 366 -10.49 1.52 8.02
N ASN A 367 -9.51 1.24 8.89
CA ASN A 367 -8.67 0.04 8.84
C ASN A 367 -8.97 -0.82 10.07
N ALA A 368 -8.85 -2.14 9.95
CA ALA A 368 -8.98 -3.07 11.06
C ALA A 368 -7.65 -3.70 11.43
N TYR A 369 -7.49 -3.99 12.71
CA TYR A 369 -6.33 -4.68 13.26
C TYR A 369 -6.82 -5.71 14.28
N ILE A 370 -6.25 -6.92 14.25
CA ILE A 370 -6.42 -7.89 15.34
C ILE A 370 -5.09 -8.05 16.02
N CYS A 371 -5.07 -7.86 17.34
CA CYS A 371 -3.87 -7.96 18.17
C CYS A 371 -4.05 -9.08 19.18
N GLY A 372 -3.16 -10.07 19.12
CA GLY A 372 -2.95 -11.03 20.19
C GLY A 372 -1.88 -10.50 21.14
N VAL A 373 -2.22 -10.30 22.41
CA VAL A 373 -1.31 -9.75 23.43
C VAL A 373 -1.04 -10.83 24.48
N GLN A 374 0.22 -11.01 24.89
CA GLN A 374 0.62 -11.91 25.94
C GLN A 374 1.06 -11.13 27.18
N ARG A 375 0.27 -11.21 28.26
CA ARG A 375 0.53 -10.54 29.54
C ARG A 375 0.48 -11.55 30.68
N GLU A 376 1.50 -11.56 31.52
CA GLU A 376 1.57 -12.44 32.72
C GLU A 376 1.28 -13.92 32.40
N GLY A 377 1.71 -14.39 31.22
CA GLY A 377 1.48 -15.76 30.76
C GLY A 377 0.07 -16.05 30.22
N ARG A 378 -0.84 -15.08 30.24
CA ARG A 378 -2.16 -15.17 29.59
C ARG A 378 -2.11 -14.51 28.22
N ARG A 379 -2.92 -15.02 27.29
CA ARG A 379 -3.10 -14.40 25.98
C ARG A 379 -4.46 -13.72 25.95
N GLU A 380 -4.50 -12.52 25.40
CA GLU A 380 -5.69 -11.70 25.23
C GLU A 380 -5.82 -11.36 23.75
N VAL A 381 -7.06 -11.22 23.27
CA VAL A 381 -7.35 -10.85 21.88
C VAL A 381 -8.12 -9.54 21.87
N TYR A 382 -7.67 -8.62 21.02
CA TYR A 382 -8.31 -7.34 20.78
C TYR A 382 -8.53 -7.13 19.28
N LEU A 383 -9.71 -6.66 18.92
CA LEU A 383 -10.01 -6.19 17.56
C LEU A 383 -10.10 -4.67 17.61
N ALA A 384 -9.30 -3.97 16.82
CA ALA A 384 -9.31 -2.51 16.76
C ALA A 384 -9.72 -2.03 15.37
N ILE A 385 -10.63 -1.06 15.31
CA ILE A 385 -10.99 -0.35 14.08
C ILE A 385 -10.47 1.08 14.19
N HIS A 386 -9.52 1.44 13.32
CA HIS A 386 -8.94 2.78 13.27
C HIS A 386 -9.66 3.64 12.23
N LEU A 387 -10.23 4.75 12.68
CA LEU A 387 -10.91 5.76 11.90
C LEU A 387 -9.87 6.75 11.36
N THR A 388 -9.58 6.70 10.06
CA THR A 388 -8.42 7.43 9.49
C THR A 388 -8.62 8.94 9.42
N GLU A 389 -9.87 9.42 9.33
CA GLU A 389 -10.12 10.87 9.21
C GLU A 389 -10.05 11.55 10.57
N ASP A 390 -10.57 10.89 11.61
CA ASP A 390 -10.57 11.43 12.98
C ASP A 390 -9.35 11.01 13.82
N CYS A 391 -8.48 10.13 13.30
CA CYS A 391 -7.37 9.51 14.01
C CYS A 391 -7.79 8.84 15.34
N ARG A 392 -8.99 8.26 15.39
CA ARG A 392 -9.55 7.59 16.58
C ARG A 392 -9.58 6.09 16.38
N SER A 393 -9.43 5.34 17.47
CA SER A 393 -9.48 3.88 17.44
C SER A 393 -10.66 3.39 18.28
N LEU A 394 -11.39 2.42 17.75
CA LEU A 394 -12.50 1.73 18.41
C LEU A 394 -12.04 0.33 18.79
N ILE A 395 -11.98 0.02 20.07
CA ILE A 395 -11.46 -1.25 20.56
C ILE A 395 -12.61 -2.18 20.93
N TYR A 396 -12.68 -3.32 20.24
CA TYR A 396 -13.62 -4.38 20.48
C TYR A 396 -12.94 -5.50 21.26
N VAL A 397 -13.60 -5.94 22.33
CA VAL A 397 -13.13 -6.96 23.25
C VAL A 397 -14.10 -8.16 23.18
N PRO A 398 -13.61 -9.41 23.21
CA PRO A 398 -14.50 -10.56 23.29
C PRO A 398 -15.26 -10.55 24.61
N GLU A 399 -16.48 -11.10 24.65
CA GLU A 399 -17.27 -11.23 25.89
C GLU A 399 -16.48 -11.90 27.02
N ARG A 400 -15.63 -12.88 26.65
CA ARG A 400 -14.70 -13.54 27.57
C ARG A 400 -13.33 -13.64 26.92
N GLN A 401 -12.31 -13.10 27.58
CA GLN A 401 -10.92 -13.30 27.16
C GLN A 401 -10.53 -14.78 27.30
N PRO A 402 -9.66 -15.29 26.42
CA PRO A 402 -9.31 -16.69 26.42
C PRO A 402 -8.47 -17.05 27.64
N VAL A 403 -8.76 -18.20 28.25
CA VAL A 403 -8.08 -18.68 29.46
C VAL A 403 -6.90 -19.60 29.11
N ASP A 404 -6.98 -20.24 27.95
CA ASP A 404 -6.03 -21.24 27.47
C ASP A 404 -5.70 -21.06 25.97
N ALA A 405 -4.78 -21.87 25.46
CA ALA A 405 -4.33 -21.79 24.06
C ALA A 405 -5.47 -22.10 23.07
N GLN A 406 -6.32 -23.09 23.37
CA GLN A 406 -7.45 -23.45 22.50
C GLN A 406 -8.54 -22.37 22.50
N GLY A 407 -8.80 -21.73 23.65
CA GLY A 407 -9.67 -20.57 23.74
C GLY A 407 -9.10 -19.39 22.96
N TYR A 408 -7.78 -19.20 22.98
CA TYR A 408 -7.12 -18.13 22.23
C TYR A 408 -7.32 -18.29 20.72
N GLU A 409 -7.09 -19.49 20.19
CA GLU A 409 -7.31 -19.78 18.77
C GLU A 409 -8.78 -19.56 18.37
N ARG A 410 -9.74 -20.06 19.15
CA ARG A 410 -11.18 -19.84 18.91
C ARG A 410 -11.58 -18.37 18.95
N THR A 411 -11.03 -17.62 19.91
CA THR A 411 -11.30 -16.17 20.04
C THR A 411 -10.70 -15.41 18.86
N LEU A 412 -9.50 -15.79 18.43
CA LEU A 412 -8.85 -15.20 17.26
C LEU A 412 -9.62 -15.48 15.97
N GLU A 413 -10.09 -16.70 15.77
CA GLU A 413 -10.97 -17.06 14.64
C GLU A 413 -12.29 -16.28 14.67
N GLY A 414 -12.89 -16.11 15.86
CA GLY A 414 -14.07 -15.27 16.03
C GLY A 414 -13.83 -13.81 15.66
N ALA A 415 -12.67 -13.24 16.04
CA ALA A 415 -12.30 -11.88 15.67
C ALA A 415 -12.12 -11.73 14.14
N ILE A 416 -11.51 -12.74 13.49
CA ILE A 416 -11.35 -12.78 12.03
C ILE A 416 -12.71 -12.84 11.35
N ALA A 417 -13.60 -13.72 11.80
CA ALA A 417 -14.96 -13.85 11.25
C ALA A 417 -15.76 -12.55 11.41
N PHE A 418 -15.66 -11.88 12.56
CA PHE A 418 -16.29 -10.58 12.79
C PHE A 418 -15.79 -9.51 11.80
N ALA A 419 -14.48 -9.44 11.59
CA ALA A 419 -13.87 -8.50 10.65
C ALA A 419 -14.27 -8.80 9.19
N ASP A 420 -14.30 -10.07 8.80
CA ASP A 420 -14.71 -10.52 7.46
C ASP A 420 -16.17 -10.18 7.15
N VAL A 421 -17.08 -10.43 8.10
CA VAL A 421 -18.49 -10.01 7.99
C VAL A 421 -18.63 -8.50 7.87
N SER A 422 -17.73 -7.75 8.49
CA SER A 422 -17.68 -6.29 8.37
C SER A 422 -17.08 -5.80 7.03
N GLY A 423 -16.50 -6.70 6.23
CA GLY A 423 -15.94 -6.42 4.90
C GLY A 423 -14.42 -6.18 4.89
N PHE A 424 -13.72 -6.46 5.99
CA PHE A 424 -12.26 -6.36 6.05
C PHE A 424 -11.60 -7.65 5.57
N ILE A 425 -10.56 -7.49 4.76
CA ILE A 425 -9.67 -8.58 4.34
C ILE A 425 -8.39 -8.43 5.16
N LEU A 426 -8.19 -9.35 6.10
CA LEU A 426 -7.05 -9.32 7.02
C LEU A 426 -5.86 -10.12 6.48
N ASN A 427 -4.66 -9.61 6.71
CA ASN A 427 -3.40 -10.30 6.47
C ASN A 427 -2.63 -10.46 7.78
N LEU A 428 -1.89 -11.57 7.92
CA LEU A 428 -1.00 -11.78 9.05
C LEU A 428 0.29 -10.98 8.85
N GLU A 429 0.64 -10.15 9.83
CA GLU A 429 1.88 -9.39 9.81
C GLU A 429 3.02 -10.22 10.40
N PRO A 430 4.11 -10.46 9.66
CA PRO A 430 5.25 -11.20 10.18
C PRO A 430 6.01 -10.30 11.17
N LEU A 431 5.73 -10.45 12.46
CA LEU A 431 6.33 -9.64 13.53
C LEU A 431 7.88 -9.70 13.54
N GLY A 432 8.47 -10.79 13.04
CA GLY A 432 9.91 -10.99 13.03
C GLY A 432 10.50 -11.20 14.44
N GLY A 433 11.69 -11.78 14.51
CA GLY A 433 12.36 -12.05 15.78
C GLY A 433 13.06 -10.83 16.40
N GLY A 434 13.34 -9.79 15.62
CA GLY A 434 14.14 -8.64 16.06
C GLY A 434 13.32 -7.43 16.49
N SER A 435 13.73 -6.75 17.56
CA SER A 435 13.08 -5.54 18.10
C SER A 435 12.96 -4.41 17.07
N VAL A 436 13.97 -4.22 16.22
CA VAL A 436 13.98 -3.18 15.17
C VAL A 436 12.95 -3.46 14.07
N ALA A 437 12.80 -4.72 13.67
CA ALA A 437 11.80 -5.10 12.66
C ALA A 437 10.38 -4.89 13.22
N ARG A 438 10.16 -5.30 14.47
CA ARG A 438 8.91 -5.07 15.20
C ARG A 438 8.56 -3.59 15.32
N ALA A 439 9.52 -2.74 15.71
CA ALA A 439 9.31 -1.30 15.81
C ALA A 439 8.78 -0.70 14.50
N ARG A 440 9.36 -1.08 13.34
CA ARG A 440 8.90 -0.60 12.03
C ARG A 440 7.49 -1.08 11.66
N ILE A 441 7.08 -2.24 12.15
CA ILE A 441 5.70 -2.73 11.95
C ILE A 441 4.77 -1.92 12.85
N PHE A 442 5.12 -1.74 14.12
CA PHE A 442 4.27 -1.05 15.09
C PHE A 442 4.15 0.46 14.86
N ASP A 443 5.16 1.11 14.27
CA ASP A 443 5.07 2.49 13.78
C ASP A 443 3.94 2.69 12.75
N ARG A 444 3.50 1.61 12.08
CA ARG A 444 2.42 1.61 11.08
C ARG A 444 1.06 1.21 11.67
N VAL A 445 1.00 0.86 12.95
CA VAL A 445 -0.21 0.36 13.63
C VAL A 445 -0.65 1.40 14.68
N PRO A 446 -1.49 2.38 14.29
CA PRO A 446 -1.85 3.51 15.16
C PRO A 446 -2.74 3.12 16.36
N VAL A 447 -3.14 1.86 16.46
CA VAL A 447 -4.04 1.36 17.50
C VAL A 447 -3.32 0.83 18.75
N LEU A 448 -1.99 0.74 18.72
CA LEU A 448 -1.21 0.21 19.85
C LEU A 448 -0.90 1.33 20.84
N GLY A 449 -1.23 1.11 22.12
CA GLY A 449 -0.96 2.04 23.22
C GLY A 449 0.46 1.94 23.77
N LEU A 450 1.47 1.90 22.89
CA LEU A 450 2.87 1.87 23.30
C LEU A 450 3.24 3.25 23.87
N HIS A 451 3.38 3.31 25.20
CA HIS A 451 3.75 4.53 25.94
C HIS A 451 5.22 4.57 26.31
#